data_AF-A0A7V6GU60-F1
#
_entry.id   AF-A0A7V6GU60-F1
#
_cell.length_a   1.000
_cell.length_b   1.000
_cell.length_c   1.000
_cell.angle_alpha   90.00
_cell.angle_beta   90.00
_cell.angle_gamma   90.00
#
_symmetry.space_group_name_H-M   'P 1'
#
loop_
_entity.id
_entity.type
_entity.pdbx_description
1 polymer ?
#
loop_
_entity_poly.entity_id
_entity_poly.type
_entity_poly.pdbx_seq_one_letter_code
_entity_poly.pdbx_strand_id
1 'polypeptide(L)'
;MNTTNLDKVVQAYIDNFDYVNGDEHQEYYKWEAFKHFKDNWDIDAENFVEMFKESVKLTYNLIDNKAVSPTNGIVKLAERSELTEVIREMFRMLFIADDGNIVQRQKRIEDFRDRVNDLLDKYEPGKWRYQHDFRTVLSYLNMRYPKENYLFKATEAKEFMYCIEYPDDFGSGKSFNLSRYYRMCDALLEKIKDTPELMQAHKNRLTDTMLSDDDYHIMVFDIIYCVTVYKLYADIAIKKPVKKSSVKQQRNAKAEELNLELDSVNAELDTALIERSKIDDIDVVGWKIRHKVFGPGTVISQDEDRIIVKFAKGEKKFELPGAFSDGYLICEDQDIIEIFSEIDRLDKKISSLRSSINRITSTLSRL
;
A
#
# COMPACT_ATOMS: atom_id res chain seq x y z
N MET A 1 -0.57 29.80 11.79
CA MET A 1 -0.75 28.60 12.63
C MET A 1 -1.32 29.05 13.95
N ASN A 2 -2.35 28.37 14.44
CA ASN A 2 -2.98 28.62 15.72
C ASN A 2 -2.18 27.92 16.83
N THR A 3 -1.36 28.68 17.55
CA THR A 3 -0.48 28.15 18.61
C THR A 3 -1.27 27.57 19.78
N THR A 4 -2.43 28.15 20.12
CA THR A 4 -3.31 27.63 21.16
C THR A 4 -3.82 26.23 20.82
N ASN A 5 -4.18 25.97 19.56
CA ASN A 5 -4.59 24.63 19.13
C ASN A 5 -3.38 23.66 19.13
N LEU A 6 -2.20 24.11 18.70
CA LEU A 6 -0.98 23.31 18.77
C LEU A 6 -0.67 22.88 20.21
N ASP A 7 -0.77 23.81 21.18
CA ASP A 7 -0.59 23.52 22.60
C ASP A 7 -1.58 22.47 23.10
N LYS A 8 -2.86 22.61 22.75
CA LYS A 8 -3.90 21.64 23.12
C LYS A 8 -3.65 20.26 22.53
N VAL A 9 -3.18 20.18 21.28
CA VAL A 9 -2.88 18.89 20.63
C VAL A 9 -1.71 18.20 21.32
N VAL A 10 -0.64 18.94 21.64
CA VAL A 10 0.51 18.39 22.37
C VAL A 10 0.10 17.95 23.77
N GLN A 11 -0.71 18.74 24.48
CA GLN A 11 -1.24 18.36 25.79
C GLN A 11 -2.11 17.10 25.71
N ALA A 12 -3.00 17.01 24.73
CA ALA A 12 -3.85 15.84 24.55
C ALA A 12 -3.03 14.56 24.29
N TYR A 13 -1.90 14.67 23.56
CA TYR A 13 -0.97 13.56 23.39
C TYR A 13 -0.29 13.18 24.71
N ILE A 14 0.16 14.15 25.51
CA ILE A 14 0.78 13.92 26.83
C ILE A 14 -0.21 13.23 27.78
N ASP A 15 -1.44 13.73 27.87
CA ASP A 15 -2.49 13.20 28.75
C ASP A 15 -2.87 11.75 28.39
N ASN A 16 -2.61 11.34 27.14
CA ASN A 16 -2.88 10.00 26.61
C ASN A 16 -1.60 9.22 26.28
N PHE A 17 -0.45 9.63 26.79
CA PHE A 17 0.84 9.03 26.44
C PHE A 17 0.89 7.54 26.79
N ASP A 18 0.40 7.16 27.97
CA ASP A 18 0.33 5.76 28.40
C ASP A 18 -0.71 4.97 27.60
N TYR A 19 -1.80 5.62 27.16
CA TYR A 19 -2.83 4.97 26.33
C TYR A 19 -2.26 4.56 24.97
N VAL A 20 -1.61 5.48 24.25
CA VAL A 20 -1.06 5.20 22.91
C VAL A 20 0.16 4.26 22.95
N ASN A 21 0.81 4.15 24.11
CA ASN A 21 1.99 3.30 24.31
C ASN A 21 1.73 2.03 25.14
N GLY A 22 0.50 1.81 25.58
CA GLY A 22 0.12 0.60 26.29
C GLY A 22 0.07 -0.63 25.37
N ASP A 23 -0.21 -1.79 25.96
CA ASP A 23 -0.17 -3.10 25.30
C ASP A 23 -1.10 -3.23 24.08
N GLU A 24 -2.16 -2.41 24.00
CA GLU A 24 -3.13 -2.45 22.89
C GLU A 24 -2.58 -1.76 21.63
N HIS A 25 -1.93 -0.62 21.79
CA HIS A 25 -1.58 0.28 20.68
C HIS A 25 -0.09 0.24 20.33
N GLN A 26 0.77 0.14 21.35
CA GLN A 26 2.21 -0.05 21.22
C GLN A 26 2.88 0.89 20.22
N GLU A 27 2.45 2.16 20.14
CA GLU A 27 2.92 3.09 19.08
C GLU A 27 4.43 3.40 19.14
N TYR A 28 5.12 2.94 20.19
CA TYR A 28 6.57 2.88 20.31
C TYR A 28 7.27 1.99 19.27
N TYR A 29 6.55 1.05 18.61
CA TYR A 29 7.13 0.16 17.59
C TYR A 29 7.87 0.92 16.48
N LYS A 30 7.50 2.19 16.22
CA LYS A 30 8.16 3.02 15.20
C LYS A 30 9.65 3.22 15.49
N TRP A 31 10.02 3.40 16.76
CA TRP A 31 11.41 3.55 17.15
C TRP A 31 12.19 2.23 17.07
N GLU A 32 11.53 1.11 17.34
CA GLU A 32 12.08 -0.24 17.14
C GLU A 32 12.31 -0.51 15.64
N ALA A 33 11.34 -0.17 14.80
CA ALA A 33 11.43 -0.30 13.35
C ALA A 33 12.62 0.48 12.78
N PHE A 34 12.81 1.73 13.23
CA PHE A 34 13.91 2.57 12.80
C PHE A 34 15.27 2.07 13.28
N LYS A 35 15.35 1.58 14.53
CA LYS A 35 16.58 0.94 15.02
C LYS A 35 16.90 -0.30 14.19
N HIS A 36 15.92 -1.16 13.96
CA HIS A 36 16.10 -2.40 13.21
C HIS A 36 16.56 -2.13 11.77
N PHE A 37 15.97 -1.14 11.10
CA PHE A 37 16.45 -0.72 9.78
C PHE A 37 17.91 -0.25 9.85
N LYS A 38 18.25 0.62 10.81
CA LYS A 38 19.60 1.17 10.95
C LYS A 38 20.66 0.11 11.25
N ASP A 39 20.32 -0.88 12.08
CA ASP A 39 21.25 -1.93 12.51
C ASP A 39 21.50 -2.99 11.41
N ASN A 40 20.57 -3.13 10.45
CA ASN A 40 20.64 -4.15 9.40
C ASN A 40 20.92 -3.58 8.00
N TRP A 41 20.81 -2.26 7.81
CA TRP A 41 21.03 -1.63 6.51
C TRP A 41 22.52 -1.48 6.18
N ASP A 42 22.95 -2.19 5.15
CA ASP A 42 24.26 -1.99 4.51
C ASP A 42 24.09 -1.93 3.00
N ILE A 43 24.25 -0.73 2.44
CA ILE A 43 24.08 -0.48 1.00
C ILE A 43 25.06 -1.29 0.15
N ASP A 44 26.24 -1.61 0.69
CA ASP A 44 27.32 -2.30 -0.02
C ASP A 44 27.34 -3.80 0.27
N ALA A 45 26.33 -4.33 0.98
CA ALA A 45 26.20 -5.75 1.25
C ALA A 45 26.17 -6.58 -0.04
N GLU A 46 26.97 -7.64 -0.09
CA GLU A 46 27.02 -8.58 -1.22
C GLU A 46 25.65 -9.24 -1.45
N ASN A 47 24.97 -9.61 -0.37
CA ASN A 47 23.62 -10.18 -0.36
C ASN A 47 22.52 -9.11 -0.26
N PHE A 48 22.58 -8.08 -1.12
CA PHE A 48 21.69 -6.90 -1.06
C PHE A 48 20.20 -7.23 -0.86
N VAL A 49 19.67 -8.25 -1.54
CA VAL A 49 18.26 -8.65 -1.41
C VAL A 49 17.91 -9.09 0.00
N GLU A 50 18.72 -9.94 0.61
CA GLU A 50 18.48 -10.46 1.95
C GLU A 50 18.74 -9.39 3.02
N MET A 51 19.77 -8.54 2.81
CA MET A 51 19.99 -7.35 3.62
C MET A 51 18.79 -6.42 3.59
N PHE A 52 18.24 -6.13 2.41
CA PHE A 52 17.07 -5.26 2.26
C PHE A 52 15.84 -5.83 2.97
N LYS A 53 15.54 -7.13 2.75
CA LYS A 53 14.44 -7.85 3.41
C LYS A 53 14.54 -7.76 4.93
N GLU A 54 15.72 -8.02 5.49
CA GLU A 54 15.91 -7.93 6.94
C GLU A 54 15.75 -6.49 7.41
N SER A 55 16.37 -5.51 6.74
CA SER A 55 16.29 -4.10 7.13
C SER A 55 14.86 -3.57 7.23
N VAL A 56 13.95 -3.98 6.33
CA VAL A 56 12.57 -3.47 6.32
C VAL A 56 11.58 -4.34 7.11
N LYS A 57 12.03 -5.44 7.71
CA LYS A 57 11.17 -6.47 8.31
C LYS A 57 10.25 -5.97 9.43
N LEU A 58 10.73 -5.02 10.23
CA LEU A 58 9.95 -4.42 11.33
C LEU A 58 9.28 -3.10 10.93
N THR A 59 9.21 -2.75 9.65
CA THR A 59 8.58 -1.48 9.22
C THR A 59 7.05 -1.52 9.19
N TYR A 60 6.44 -2.64 9.59
CA TYR A 60 4.99 -2.85 9.77
C TYR A 60 4.12 -2.03 8.79
N ASN A 61 3.21 -1.20 9.29
CA ASN A 61 2.30 -0.35 8.53
C ASN A 61 2.91 1.04 8.16
N LEU A 62 4.21 1.22 8.35
CA LEU A 62 4.93 2.45 7.96
C LEU A 62 5.08 2.49 6.45
N ILE A 63 5.39 1.36 5.80
CA ILE A 63 5.63 1.30 4.36
C ILE A 63 4.62 0.37 3.67
N ASP A 64 4.55 -0.87 4.11
CA ASP A 64 3.63 -1.85 3.56
C ASP A 64 2.31 -1.84 4.34
N ASN A 65 1.26 -2.42 3.79
CA ASN A 65 0.03 -2.76 4.51
C ASN A 65 -0.69 -3.90 3.79
N LYS A 66 -1.94 -4.19 4.17
CA LYS A 66 -2.70 -5.29 3.56
C LYS A 66 -3.04 -5.06 2.07
N ALA A 67 -3.07 -3.82 1.60
CA ALA A 67 -3.41 -3.44 0.24
C ALA A 67 -2.17 -3.23 -0.65
N VAL A 68 -1.10 -2.63 -0.12
CA VAL A 68 0.13 -2.33 -0.87
C VAL A 68 1.35 -2.94 -0.20
N SER A 69 2.31 -3.38 -1.00
CA SER A 69 3.59 -3.88 -0.52
C SER A 69 4.76 -3.39 -1.42
N PRO A 70 5.09 -2.09 -1.36
CA PRO A 70 6.19 -1.54 -2.15
C PRO A 70 7.56 -2.14 -1.81
N THR A 71 7.78 -2.58 -0.57
CA THR A 71 9.07 -3.22 -0.22
C THR A 71 9.26 -4.53 -0.97
N ASN A 72 8.21 -5.33 -1.15
CA ASN A 72 8.25 -6.52 -2.00
C ASN A 72 8.48 -6.18 -3.48
N GLY A 73 8.03 -5.02 -3.94
CA GLY A 73 8.37 -4.50 -5.27
C GLY A 73 9.88 -4.34 -5.46
N ILE A 74 10.57 -3.74 -4.48
CA ILE A 74 12.03 -3.62 -4.48
C ILE A 74 12.70 -5.00 -4.49
N VAL A 75 12.22 -5.92 -3.65
CA VAL A 75 12.74 -7.29 -3.60
C VAL A 75 12.60 -8.00 -4.96
N LYS A 76 11.41 -7.94 -5.58
CA LYS A 76 11.15 -8.60 -6.87
C LYS A 76 12.03 -8.07 -8.00
N LEU A 77 12.30 -6.76 -8.00
CA LEU A 77 13.27 -6.18 -8.93
C LEU A 77 14.69 -6.62 -8.61
N ALA A 78 15.12 -6.55 -7.34
CA ALA A 78 16.50 -6.84 -6.95
C ALA A 78 16.87 -8.33 -6.99
N GLU A 79 15.89 -9.26 -6.94
CA GLU A 79 16.08 -10.70 -7.18
C GLU A 79 16.55 -10.99 -8.62
N ARG A 80 16.37 -10.05 -9.56
CA ARG A 80 16.92 -10.12 -10.91
C ARG A 80 18.34 -9.56 -10.90
N SER A 81 19.32 -10.41 -11.17
CA SER A 81 20.75 -10.08 -11.07
C SER A 81 21.17 -8.82 -11.85
N GLU A 82 20.54 -8.57 -12.99
CA GLU A 82 20.81 -7.41 -13.85
C GLU A 82 20.23 -6.09 -13.31
N LEU A 83 19.32 -6.15 -12.34
CA LEU A 83 18.70 -4.98 -11.72
C LEU A 83 19.20 -4.73 -10.29
N THR A 84 19.87 -5.69 -9.64
CA THR A 84 20.34 -5.53 -8.26
C THR A 84 21.19 -4.26 -8.08
N GLU A 85 22.20 -4.04 -8.93
CA GLU A 85 23.01 -2.80 -8.89
C GLU A 85 22.22 -1.56 -9.28
N VAL A 86 21.24 -1.68 -10.18
CA VAL A 86 20.38 -0.56 -10.58
C VAL A 86 19.59 -0.06 -9.37
N ILE A 87 18.99 -0.98 -8.62
CA ILE A 87 18.24 -0.68 -7.39
C ILE A 87 19.16 -0.13 -6.31
N ARG A 88 20.33 -0.75 -6.11
CA ARG A 88 21.34 -0.26 -5.15
C ARG A 88 21.75 1.18 -5.47
N GLU A 89 22.02 1.49 -6.73
CA GLU A 89 22.38 2.84 -7.16
C GLU A 89 21.23 3.84 -6.99
N MET A 90 19.98 3.42 -7.18
CA MET A 90 18.83 4.27 -6.86
C MET A 90 18.79 4.66 -5.38
N PHE A 91 19.06 3.73 -4.46
CA PHE A 91 19.17 4.05 -3.03
C PHE A 91 20.36 4.97 -2.74
N ARG A 92 21.53 4.73 -3.35
CA ARG A 92 22.67 5.66 -3.21
C ARG A 92 22.29 7.07 -3.64
N MET A 93 21.66 7.22 -4.81
CA MET A 93 21.18 8.50 -5.31
C MET A 93 20.16 9.15 -4.37
N LEU A 94 19.18 8.39 -3.86
CA LEU A 94 18.21 8.89 -2.88
C LEU A 94 18.92 9.46 -1.63
N PHE A 95 19.96 8.77 -1.17
CA PHE A 95 20.69 9.04 0.06
C PHE A 95 21.87 10.01 -0.06
N ILE A 96 22.10 10.60 -1.25
CA ILE A 96 23.08 11.67 -1.42
C ILE A 96 22.71 12.86 -0.54
N ALA A 97 23.71 13.41 0.13
CA ALA A 97 23.57 14.64 0.91
C ALA A 97 23.14 15.81 0.02
N ASP A 98 22.24 16.63 0.52
CA ASP A 98 21.72 17.80 -0.21
C ASP A 98 22.00 19.13 0.50
N ASP A 99 22.79 19.11 1.57
CA ASP A 99 23.14 20.28 2.39
C ASP A 99 21.91 21.10 2.82
N GLY A 100 20.78 20.42 3.06
CA GLY A 100 19.52 21.05 3.44
C GLY A 100 18.68 21.58 2.27
N ASN A 101 19.06 21.30 1.02
CA ASN A 101 18.31 21.72 -0.15
C ASN A 101 17.05 20.88 -0.35
N ILE A 102 15.96 21.34 0.27
CA ILE A 102 14.67 20.65 0.27
C ILE A 102 14.07 20.45 -1.13
N VAL A 103 14.39 21.33 -2.10
CA VAL A 103 13.92 21.20 -3.49
C VAL A 103 14.64 20.04 -4.17
N GLN A 104 15.95 19.91 -3.98
CA GLN A 104 16.70 18.76 -4.49
C GLN A 104 16.25 17.47 -3.81
N ARG A 105 15.96 17.51 -2.51
CA ARG A 105 15.41 16.37 -1.79
C ARG A 105 14.11 15.86 -2.39
N GLN A 106 13.14 16.77 -2.59
CA GLN A 106 11.87 16.45 -3.22
C GLN A 106 12.10 15.83 -4.62
N LYS A 107 12.98 16.42 -5.42
CA LYS A 107 13.31 15.89 -6.75
C LYS A 107 13.86 14.47 -6.69
N ARG A 108 14.78 14.16 -5.77
CA ARG A 108 15.34 12.79 -5.65
C ARG A 108 14.30 11.77 -5.23
N ILE A 109 13.36 12.15 -4.37
CA ILE A 109 12.22 11.30 -3.99
C ILE A 109 11.34 11.01 -5.21
N GLU A 110 11.05 12.04 -6.01
CA GLU A 110 10.27 11.92 -7.25
C GLU A 110 10.99 11.05 -8.31
N ASP A 111 12.29 11.31 -8.53
CA ASP A 111 13.13 10.56 -9.47
C ASP A 111 13.23 9.07 -9.09
N PHE A 112 13.40 8.75 -7.79
CA PHE A 112 13.40 7.37 -7.32
C PHE A 112 12.04 6.70 -7.56
N ARG A 113 10.95 7.37 -7.17
CA ARG A 113 9.57 6.88 -7.33
C ARG A 113 9.27 6.56 -8.79
N ASP A 114 9.55 7.50 -9.69
CA ASP A 114 9.21 7.35 -11.10
C ASP A 114 10.05 6.23 -11.73
N ARG A 115 11.35 6.19 -11.42
CA ARG A 115 12.24 5.15 -11.95
C ARG A 115 11.91 3.75 -11.43
N VAL A 116 11.54 3.59 -10.15
CA VAL A 116 11.18 2.25 -9.64
C VAL A 116 9.86 1.78 -10.24
N ASN A 117 8.90 2.68 -10.41
CA ASN A 117 7.62 2.36 -11.02
C ASN A 117 7.76 2.00 -12.51
N ASP A 118 8.63 2.70 -13.26
CA ASP A 118 8.97 2.33 -14.64
C ASP A 118 9.57 0.92 -14.73
N LEU A 119 10.42 0.54 -13.77
CA LEU A 119 10.97 -0.82 -13.68
C LEU A 119 9.89 -1.84 -13.32
N LEU A 120 9.01 -1.53 -12.37
CA LEU A 120 7.90 -2.41 -12.00
C LEU A 120 6.92 -2.62 -13.16
N ASP A 121 6.57 -1.57 -13.89
CA ASP A 121 5.70 -1.67 -15.06
C ASP A 121 6.31 -2.54 -16.16
N LYS A 122 7.64 -2.53 -16.28
CA LYS A 122 8.38 -3.35 -17.24
C LYS A 122 8.53 -4.81 -16.81
N TYR A 123 8.90 -5.06 -15.56
CA TYR A 123 9.33 -6.39 -15.11
C TYR A 123 8.27 -7.13 -14.28
N GLU A 124 7.34 -6.41 -13.66
CA GLU A 124 6.24 -6.93 -12.83
C GLU A 124 4.88 -6.32 -13.30
N PRO A 125 4.51 -6.46 -14.59
CA PRO A 125 3.37 -5.76 -15.16
C PRO A 125 2.05 -6.13 -14.46
N GLY A 126 1.20 -5.12 -14.23
CA GLY A 126 -0.10 -5.28 -13.58
C GLY A 126 -0.05 -5.46 -12.06
N LYS A 127 1.14 -5.44 -11.44
CA LYS A 127 1.31 -5.52 -9.98
C LYS A 127 1.25 -4.14 -9.32
N TRP A 128 0.10 -3.49 -9.41
CA TRP A 128 -0.14 -2.14 -8.85
C TRP A 128 0.23 -2.02 -7.36
N ARG A 129 0.05 -3.10 -6.58
CA ARG A 129 0.38 -3.13 -5.14
C ARG A 129 1.87 -2.95 -4.84
N TYR A 130 2.76 -3.15 -5.82
CA TYR A 130 4.20 -2.94 -5.66
C TYR A 130 4.63 -1.51 -5.93
N GLN A 131 3.74 -0.69 -6.48
CA GLN A 131 4.05 0.66 -6.91
C GLN A 131 4.41 1.55 -5.72
N HIS A 132 5.40 2.41 -5.93
CA HIS A 132 5.84 3.38 -4.95
C HIS A 132 5.10 4.70 -5.13
N ASP A 133 4.73 5.29 -4.01
CA ASP A 133 4.31 6.68 -3.95
C ASP A 133 5.38 7.54 -3.27
N PHE A 134 5.14 8.85 -3.21
CA PHE A 134 6.07 9.79 -2.55
C PHE A 134 6.32 9.40 -1.09
N ARG A 135 5.27 8.95 -0.40
CA ARG A 135 5.29 8.54 1.01
C ARG A 135 6.25 7.39 1.27
N THR A 136 6.18 6.37 0.43
CA THR A 136 7.00 5.15 0.49
C THR A 136 8.47 5.52 0.38
N VAL A 137 8.83 6.33 -0.64
CA VAL A 137 10.22 6.72 -0.87
C VAL A 137 10.74 7.66 0.22
N LEU A 138 9.91 8.60 0.69
CA LEU A 138 10.25 9.43 1.85
C LEU A 138 10.51 8.60 3.12
N SER A 139 9.81 7.47 3.28
CA SER A 139 10.02 6.58 4.44
C SER A 139 11.39 5.91 4.40
N TYR A 140 11.88 5.49 3.23
CA TYR A 140 13.27 4.99 3.10
C TYR A 140 14.30 6.05 3.47
N LEU A 141 14.10 7.29 2.98
CA LEU A 141 14.97 8.41 3.31
C LEU A 141 14.96 8.72 4.81
N ASN A 142 13.79 8.66 5.43
CA ASN A 142 13.63 8.92 6.85
C ASN A 142 14.31 7.85 7.72
N MET A 143 14.09 6.57 7.44
CA MET A 143 14.75 5.51 8.22
C MET A 143 16.28 5.58 8.12
N ARG A 144 16.82 6.01 6.97
CA ARG A 144 18.27 6.20 6.80
C ARG A 144 18.80 7.48 7.46
N TYR A 145 18.04 8.57 7.43
CA TYR A 145 18.41 9.89 7.96
C TYR A 145 17.26 10.53 8.75
N PRO A 146 16.95 10.00 9.95
CA PRO A 146 15.78 10.44 10.70
C PRO A 146 15.89 11.87 11.24
N LYS A 147 17.12 12.33 11.47
CA LYS A 147 17.41 13.69 11.98
C LYS A 147 17.13 14.81 10.98
N GLU A 148 16.88 14.46 9.72
CA GLU A 148 16.74 15.41 8.61
C GLU A 148 15.39 15.30 7.91
N ASN A 149 14.54 14.34 8.32
CA ASN A 149 13.35 13.95 7.58
C ASN A 149 12.17 13.58 8.48
N TYR A 150 10.97 13.81 7.98
CA TYR A 150 9.72 13.48 8.66
C TYR A 150 8.93 12.41 7.91
N LEU A 151 8.32 11.48 8.62
CA LEU A 151 7.43 10.48 8.03
C LEU A 151 6.15 11.20 7.62
N PHE A 152 5.52 10.75 6.54
CA PHE A 152 4.31 11.36 6.03
C PHE A 152 3.19 10.33 5.96
N LYS A 153 1.97 10.72 6.36
CA LYS A 153 0.74 10.06 5.94
C LYS A 153 -0.28 11.16 5.62
N ALA A 154 -0.81 11.14 4.40
CA ALA A 154 -1.52 12.29 3.84
C ALA A 154 -2.79 12.64 4.61
N THR A 155 -3.55 11.64 5.04
CA THR A 155 -4.80 11.82 5.79
C THR A 155 -4.50 12.49 7.13
N GLU A 156 -3.63 11.90 7.93
CA GLU A 156 -3.29 12.36 9.27
C GLU A 156 -2.62 13.74 9.25
N ALA A 157 -1.68 13.95 8.32
CA ALA A 157 -1.05 15.25 8.15
C ALA A 157 -2.07 16.34 7.80
N LYS A 158 -3.05 16.06 6.93
CA LYS A 158 -4.09 17.04 6.55
C LYS A 158 -5.06 17.32 7.69
N GLU A 159 -5.47 16.29 8.44
CA GLU A 159 -6.34 16.48 9.61
C GLU A 159 -5.64 17.33 10.67
N PHE A 160 -4.38 17.02 10.96
CA PHE A 160 -3.54 17.81 11.85
C PHE A 160 -3.40 19.25 11.35
N MET A 161 -3.08 19.47 10.07
CA MET A 161 -2.99 20.78 9.42
C MET A 161 -4.25 21.64 9.66
N TYR A 162 -5.44 21.04 9.55
CA TYR A 162 -6.70 21.73 9.84
C TYR A 162 -6.89 22.01 11.34
N CYS A 163 -6.50 21.07 12.20
CA CYS A 163 -6.59 21.22 13.65
C CYS A 163 -5.80 22.44 14.14
N ILE A 164 -4.56 22.60 13.66
CA ILE A 164 -3.68 23.71 14.06
C ILE A 164 -3.82 24.97 13.20
N GLU A 165 -4.82 25.02 12.31
CA GLU A 165 -5.04 26.12 11.36
C GLU A 165 -3.73 26.54 10.65
N TYR A 166 -3.00 25.54 10.14
CA TYR A 166 -1.76 25.77 9.41
C TYR A 166 -2.07 26.50 8.09
N PRO A 167 -1.34 27.58 7.76
CA PRO A 167 -1.75 28.51 6.71
C PRO A 167 -1.49 28.01 5.28
N ASP A 168 -0.56 27.06 5.11
CA ASP A 168 -0.13 26.59 3.80
C ASP A 168 -0.67 25.19 3.50
N ASP A 169 -1.17 24.98 2.28
CA ASP A 169 -1.52 23.64 1.79
C ASP A 169 -0.29 22.97 1.17
N PHE A 170 0.16 21.87 1.78
CA PHE A 170 1.26 21.06 1.27
C PHE A 170 0.81 20.01 0.24
N GLY A 171 -0.48 19.87 -0.04
CA GLY A 171 -1.00 18.97 -1.08
C GLY A 171 -0.87 17.47 -0.74
N SER A 172 -1.00 16.62 -1.75
CA SER A 172 -0.80 15.17 -1.65
C SER A 172 -0.49 14.57 -3.03
N GLY A 173 0.08 13.37 -3.07
CA GLY A 173 0.44 12.71 -4.33
C GLY A 173 1.34 13.60 -5.19
N LYS A 174 0.98 13.80 -6.46
CA LYS A 174 1.76 14.63 -7.41
C LYS A 174 1.79 16.12 -7.08
N SER A 175 0.86 16.64 -6.28
CA SER A 175 0.88 18.06 -5.87
C SER A 175 1.50 18.26 -4.49
N PHE A 176 2.11 17.22 -3.91
CA PHE A 176 2.75 17.31 -2.61
C PHE A 176 3.97 18.25 -2.65
N ASN A 177 4.12 19.07 -1.62
CA ASN A 177 5.22 20.00 -1.47
C ASN A 177 5.94 19.75 -0.15
N LEU A 178 7.14 19.19 -0.24
CA LEU A 178 7.95 18.76 0.89
C LEU A 178 8.31 19.94 1.82
N SER A 179 8.66 21.09 1.25
CA SER A 179 9.03 22.29 2.02
C SER A 179 7.86 22.82 2.87
N ARG A 180 6.65 22.83 2.33
CA ARG A 180 5.45 23.24 3.09
C ARG A 180 5.14 22.25 4.20
N TYR A 181 5.25 20.95 3.93
CA TYR A 181 5.05 19.94 4.94
C TYR A 181 6.09 20.03 6.07
N TYR A 182 7.38 20.16 5.72
CA TYR A 182 8.47 20.25 6.70
C TYR A 182 8.34 21.47 7.59
N ARG A 183 7.95 22.64 7.07
CA ARG A 183 7.69 23.81 7.91
C ARG A 183 6.58 23.60 8.94
N MET A 184 5.59 22.75 8.66
CA MET A 184 4.57 22.37 9.66
C MET A 184 5.18 21.45 10.72
N CYS A 185 5.95 20.45 10.28
CA CYS A 185 6.67 19.53 11.17
C CYS A 185 7.67 20.25 12.08
N ASP A 186 8.46 21.19 11.54
CA ASP A 186 9.41 22.00 12.29
C ASP A 186 8.71 22.84 13.37
N ALA A 187 7.53 23.38 13.06
CA ALA A 187 6.76 24.15 14.04
C ALA A 187 6.26 23.28 15.21
N LEU A 188 5.89 22.02 14.93
CA LEU A 188 5.60 21.03 15.98
C LEU A 188 6.88 20.60 16.72
N LEU A 189 7.98 20.42 16.01
CA LEU A 189 9.27 20.05 16.59
C LEU A 189 9.74 21.07 17.63
N GLU A 190 9.68 22.36 17.31
CA GLU A 190 10.02 23.42 18.25
C GLU A 190 9.10 23.39 19.49
N LYS A 191 7.80 23.12 19.30
CA LYS A 191 6.89 22.93 20.42
C LYS A 191 7.25 21.73 21.30
N ILE A 192 7.68 20.60 20.71
CA ILE A 192 8.15 19.43 21.47
C ILE A 192 9.37 19.79 22.31
N LYS A 193 10.36 20.50 21.73
CA LYS A 193 11.57 20.94 22.43
C LYS A 193 11.27 21.92 23.57
N ASP A 194 10.21 22.73 23.43
CA ASP A 194 9.71 23.61 24.48
C ASP A 194 8.81 22.91 25.52
N THR A 195 8.68 21.58 25.48
CA THR A 195 7.84 20.78 26.38
C THR A 195 8.65 19.72 27.13
N PRO A 196 9.37 20.07 28.22
CA PRO A 196 10.30 19.17 28.90
C PRO A 196 9.69 17.89 29.46
N GLU A 197 8.42 17.94 29.90
CA GLU A 197 7.71 16.77 30.42
C GLU A 197 7.52 15.68 29.35
N LEU A 198 7.18 16.08 28.12
CA LEU A 198 7.05 15.18 26.98
C LEU A 198 8.40 14.58 26.60
N MET A 199 9.46 15.40 26.55
CA MET A 199 10.81 14.91 26.30
C MET A 199 11.25 13.89 27.35
N GLN A 200 10.95 14.15 28.63
CA GLN A 200 11.30 13.24 29.72
C GLN A 200 10.49 11.94 29.65
N ALA A 201 9.18 12.01 29.36
CA ALA A 201 8.33 10.84 29.15
C ALA A 201 8.85 9.99 27.98
N HIS A 202 9.21 10.63 26.87
CA HIS A 202 9.81 9.95 25.73
C HIS A 202 11.10 9.22 26.11
N LYS A 203 12.03 9.92 26.76
CA LYS A 203 13.30 9.36 27.21
C LYS A 203 13.11 8.17 28.14
N ASN A 204 12.12 8.22 29.02
CA ASN A 204 11.81 7.14 29.96
C ASN A 204 11.24 5.88 29.27
N ARG A 205 10.54 6.04 28.14
CA ARG A 205 9.98 4.93 27.34
C ARG A 205 11.04 4.19 26.53
N LEU A 206 12.13 4.87 26.15
CA LEU A 206 13.15 4.30 25.27
C LEU A 206 13.93 3.17 25.93
N THR A 207 14.08 2.07 25.20
CA THR A 207 14.89 0.91 25.55
C THR A 207 16.09 0.79 24.60
N ASP A 208 16.98 -0.16 24.87
CA ASP A 208 18.10 -0.51 23.99
C ASP A 208 17.65 -1.05 22.62
N THR A 209 16.43 -1.58 22.53
CA THR A 209 15.78 -2.03 21.28
C THR A 209 15.15 -0.90 20.46
N MET A 210 15.26 0.35 20.89
CA MET A 210 14.68 1.52 20.22
C MET A 210 15.76 2.50 19.75
N LEU A 211 15.46 3.25 18.67
CA LEU A 211 16.31 4.36 18.26
C LEU A 211 16.16 5.50 19.28
N SER A 212 17.26 6.16 19.67
CA SER A 212 17.20 7.26 20.66
C SER A 212 16.34 8.46 20.22
N ASP A 213 16.24 8.72 18.91
CA ASP A 213 15.51 9.86 18.32
C ASP A 213 15.80 11.20 19.02
N ASP A 214 17.09 11.52 19.24
CA ASP A 214 17.53 12.72 19.98
C ASP A 214 17.03 14.05 19.39
N ASP A 215 16.66 14.03 18.10
CA ASP A 215 16.14 15.18 17.36
C ASP A 215 14.61 15.15 17.20
N TYR A 216 13.92 14.19 17.83
CA TYR A 216 12.46 14.07 17.95
C TYR A 216 11.66 14.03 16.64
N HIS A 217 12.28 13.68 15.51
CA HIS A 217 11.60 13.69 14.21
C HIS A 217 10.62 12.52 14.07
N ILE A 218 10.90 11.38 14.72
CA ILE A 218 9.93 10.27 14.79
C ILE A 218 8.77 10.68 15.71
N MET A 219 9.06 11.36 16.82
CA MET A 219 8.04 11.91 17.73
C MET A 219 7.09 12.88 17.02
N VAL A 220 7.60 13.77 16.15
CA VAL A 220 6.75 14.67 15.34
C VAL A 220 5.70 13.89 14.55
N PHE A 221 6.12 12.82 13.87
CA PHE A 221 5.18 11.97 13.14
C PHE A 221 4.22 11.23 14.09
N ASP A 222 4.74 10.71 15.20
CA ASP A 222 3.96 9.97 16.17
C ASP A 222 2.82 10.80 16.77
N ILE A 223 3.10 12.05 17.14
CA ILE A 223 2.07 12.98 17.63
C ILE A 223 1.02 13.21 16.54
N ILE A 224 1.43 13.57 15.31
CA ILE A 224 0.50 13.83 14.19
C ILE A 224 -0.41 12.61 13.95
N TYR A 225 0.17 11.41 13.96
CA TYR A 225 -0.55 10.17 13.75
C TYR A 225 -1.50 9.87 14.91
N CYS A 226 -1.00 9.80 16.14
CA CYS A 226 -1.76 9.39 17.33
C CYS A 226 -2.94 10.31 17.60
N VAL A 227 -2.73 11.63 17.57
CA VAL A 227 -3.81 12.58 17.87
C VAL A 227 -4.95 12.49 16.86
N THR A 228 -4.64 12.09 15.62
CA THR A 228 -5.61 11.89 14.55
C THR A 228 -6.30 10.54 14.64
N VAL A 229 -5.53 9.46 14.67
CA VAL A 229 -6.05 8.08 14.64
C VAL A 229 -6.86 7.76 15.89
N TYR A 230 -6.41 8.22 17.06
CA TYR A 230 -7.13 8.05 18.32
C TYR A 230 -8.09 9.20 18.65
N LYS A 231 -8.22 10.18 17.75
CA LYS A 231 -9.15 11.32 17.89
C LYS A 231 -8.98 12.09 19.21
N LEU A 232 -7.74 12.27 19.65
CA LEU A 232 -7.41 12.91 20.94
C LEU A 232 -7.79 14.39 20.99
N TYR A 233 -8.05 15.01 19.83
CA TYR A 233 -8.46 16.41 19.71
C TYR A 233 -9.98 16.62 19.70
N ALA A 234 -10.80 15.67 20.17
CA ALA A 234 -12.27 15.74 20.07
C ALA A 234 -12.87 17.08 20.57
N ASP A 235 -12.23 17.73 21.54
CA ASP A 235 -12.66 19.02 22.12
C ASP A 235 -12.11 20.26 21.39
N ILE A 236 -11.27 20.08 20.37
CA ILE A 236 -10.73 21.17 19.54
C ILE A 236 -11.67 21.38 18.35
N ALA A 237 -12.27 22.57 18.26
CA ALA A 237 -13.13 22.92 17.13
C ALA A 237 -12.31 22.99 15.82
N ILE A 238 -12.30 21.90 15.05
CA ILE A 238 -11.61 21.85 13.75
C ILE A 238 -12.41 22.65 12.73
N LYS A 239 -11.90 23.83 12.38
CA LYS A 239 -12.38 24.60 11.24
C LYS A 239 -11.81 24.01 9.95
N LYS A 240 -12.40 22.91 9.48
CA LYS A 240 -12.15 22.46 8.10
C LYS A 240 -12.66 23.60 7.18
N PRO A 241 -11.87 24.09 6.23
CA PRO A 241 -12.33 25.15 5.33
C PRO A 241 -13.63 24.71 4.67
N VAL A 242 -14.69 25.51 4.81
CA VAL A 242 -15.94 25.31 4.06
C VAL A 242 -15.57 25.37 2.59
N LYS A 243 -15.64 24.21 1.92
CA LYS A 243 -15.25 24.05 0.51
C LYS A 243 -16.04 25.04 -0.34
N LYS A 244 -15.49 26.22 -0.66
CA LYS A 244 -15.77 26.88 -1.93
C LYS A 244 -15.01 26.07 -2.98
N SER A 245 -15.60 24.94 -3.39
CA SER A 245 -14.89 23.97 -4.21
C SER A 245 -14.54 24.59 -5.56
N SER A 246 -13.25 24.87 -5.77
CA SER A 246 -12.76 25.08 -7.13
C SER A 246 -12.96 23.79 -7.92
N VAL A 247 -13.13 23.90 -9.25
CA VAL A 247 -13.21 22.73 -10.16
C VAL A 247 -12.06 21.74 -9.93
N LYS A 248 -10.88 22.24 -9.53
CA LYS A 248 -9.70 21.43 -9.17
C LYS A 248 -9.90 20.59 -7.91
N GLN A 249 -10.56 21.12 -6.88
CA GLN A 249 -10.86 20.36 -5.66
C GLN A 249 -11.95 19.29 -5.88
N GLN A 250 -12.92 19.55 -6.78
CA GLN A 250 -13.90 18.52 -7.18
C GLN A 250 -13.23 17.40 -7.97
N ARG A 251 -12.31 17.73 -8.90
CA ARG A 251 -11.51 16.73 -9.62
C ARG A 251 -10.64 15.92 -8.66
N ASN A 252 -9.97 16.56 -7.70
CA ASN A 252 -9.16 15.86 -6.71
C ASN A 252 -9.99 14.96 -5.79
N ALA A 253 -11.13 15.43 -5.28
CA ALA A 253 -12.02 14.62 -4.45
C ALA A 253 -12.63 13.45 -5.23
N LYS A 254 -12.96 13.66 -6.52
CA LYS A 254 -13.44 12.59 -7.38
C LYS A 254 -12.35 11.57 -7.71
N ALA A 255 -11.11 12.03 -7.90
CA ALA A 255 -9.96 11.15 -8.07
C ALA A 255 -9.69 10.33 -6.79
N GLU A 256 -9.81 10.95 -5.61
CA GLU A 256 -9.67 10.27 -4.32
C GLU A 256 -10.75 9.20 -4.11
N GLU A 257 -12.02 9.52 -4.42
CA GLU A 257 -13.12 8.55 -4.39
C GLU A 257 -12.89 7.37 -5.35
N LEU A 258 -12.46 7.66 -6.59
CA LEU A 258 -12.17 6.63 -7.59
C LEU A 258 -10.95 5.78 -7.22
N ASN A 259 -9.94 6.36 -6.54
CA ASN A 259 -8.80 5.59 -6.04
C ASN A 259 -9.22 4.64 -4.90
N LEU A 260 -10.06 5.10 -3.98
CA LEU A 260 -10.62 4.23 -2.94
C LEU A 260 -11.49 3.10 -3.54
N GLU A 261 -12.29 3.41 -4.57
CA GLU A 261 -13.05 2.40 -5.32
C GLU A 261 -12.10 1.41 -6.01
N LEU A 262 -11.03 1.90 -6.64
CA LEU A 262 -10.02 1.08 -7.31
C LEU A 262 -9.33 0.13 -6.33
N ASP A 263 -8.92 0.62 -5.16
CA ASP A 263 -8.30 -0.18 -4.10
C ASP A 263 -9.25 -1.29 -3.61
N SER A 264 -10.54 -0.96 -3.41
CA SER A 264 -11.56 -1.95 -3.02
C SER A 264 -11.74 -3.03 -4.08
N VAL A 265 -11.90 -2.65 -5.35
CA VAL A 265 -12.12 -3.58 -6.46
C VAL A 265 -10.88 -4.44 -6.71
N ASN A 266 -9.69 -3.89 -6.55
CA ASN A 266 -8.44 -4.65 -6.63
C ASN A 266 -8.30 -5.68 -5.50
N ALA A 267 -8.67 -5.32 -4.26
CA ALA A 267 -8.65 -6.26 -3.14
C ALA A 267 -9.65 -7.42 -3.35
N GLU A 268 -10.83 -7.12 -3.91
CA GLU A 268 -11.80 -8.15 -4.29
C GLU A 268 -11.29 -9.05 -5.42
N LEU A 269 -10.57 -8.48 -6.40
CA LEU A 269 -9.95 -9.23 -7.49
C LEU A 269 -8.86 -10.17 -6.95
N ASP A 270 -7.99 -9.69 -6.06
CA ASP A 270 -6.94 -10.50 -5.44
C ASP A 270 -7.54 -11.67 -4.64
N THR A 271 -8.61 -11.42 -3.89
CA THR A 271 -9.34 -12.47 -3.16
C THR A 271 -9.89 -13.52 -4.12
N ALA A 272 -10.57 -13.10 -5.19
CA ALA A 272 -11.14 -14.00 -6.18
C ALA A 272 -10.06 -14.81 -6.93
N LEU A 273 -8.89 -14.21 -7.20
CA LEU A 273 -7.75 -14.92 -7.81
C LEU A 273 -7.15 -15.96 -6.87
N ILE A 274 -7.04 -15.66 -5.58
CA ILE A 274 -6.56 -16.62 -4.55
C ILE A 274 -7.56 -17.76 -4.38
N GLU A 275 -8.86 -17.49 -4.40
CA GLU A 275 -9.90 -18.52 -4.36
C GLU A 275 -9.82 -19.41 -5.60
N ARG A 276 -9.68 -18.81 -6.79
CA ARG A 276 -9.56 -19.54 -8.05
C ARG A 276 -8.30 -20.39 -8.14
N SER A 277 -7.16 -19.92 -7.60
CA SER A 277 -5.89 -20.65 -7.63
C SER A 277 -5.82 -21.84 -6.65
N LYS A 278 -6.75 -21.92 -5.70
CA LYS A 278 -6.90 -23.08 -4.79
C LYS A 278 -7.63 -24.25 -5.45
N ILE A 279 -8.26 -24.01 -6.61
CA ILE A 279 -8.99 -25.03 -7.35
C ILE A 279 -8.08 -25.51 -8.47
N ASP A 280 -7.60 -26.74 -8.36
CA ASP A 280 -6.80 -27.40 -9.38
C ASP A 280 -7.62 -27.62 -10.66
N ASP A 281 -6.96 -27.56 -11.81
CA ASP A 281 -7.60 -27.88 -13.08
C ASP A 281 -7.92 -29.38 -13.14
N ILE A 282 -9.16 -29.70 -13.49
CA ILE A 282 -9.66 -31.07 -13.50
C ILE A 282 -9.45 -31.68 -14.89
N ASP A 283 -8.70 -32.79 -14.94
CA ASP A 283 -8.62 -33.63 -16.14
C ASP A 283 -9.88 -34.51 -16.25
N VAL A 284 -10.69 -34.21 -17.26
CA VAL A 284 -11.94 -34.90 -17.55
C VAL A 284 -11.83 -35.86 -18.74
N VAL A 285 -10.62 -36.09 -19.28
CA VAL A 285 -10.41 -37.03 -20.38
C VAL A 285 -10.82 -38.45 -19.97
N GLY A 286 -11.57 -39.13 -20.84
CA GLY A 286 -12.08 -40.47 -20.61
C GLY A 286 -13.39 -40.53 -19.82
N TRP A 287 -13.90 -39.41 -19.32
CA TRP A 287 -15.13 -39.40 -18.55
C TRP A 287 -16.36 -39.70 -19.39
N LYS A 288 -17.32 -40.41 -18.79
CA LYS A 288 -18.65 -40.65 -19.36
C LYS A 288 -19.60 -39.56 -18.88
N ILE A 289 -20.18 -38.83 -19.83
CA ILE A 289 -21.07 -37.71 -19.55
C ILE A 289 -22.32 -37.78 -20.42
N ARG A 290 -23.32 -36.95 -20.12
CA ARG A 290 -24.55 -36.82 -20.90
C ARG A 290 -24.73 -35.38 -21.33
N HIS A 291 -24.96 -35.16 -22.62
CA HIS A 291 -25.41 -33.87 -23.13
C HIS A 291 -26.94 -33.83 -23.21
N LYS A 292 -27.55 -32.70 -22.86
CA LYS A 292 -29.02 -32.54 -22.82
C LYS A 292 -29.74 -32.88 -24.15
N VAL A 293 -29.06 -32.71 -25.29
CA VAL A 293 -29.59 -33.00 -26.64
C VAL A 293 -28.94 -34.22 -27.29
N PHE A 294 -27.63 -34.43 -27.07
CA PHE A 294 -26.86 -35.44 -27.84
C PHE A 294 -26.80 -36.79 -27.13
N GLY A 295 -27.35 -36.88 -25.91
CA GLY A 295 -27.38 -38.11 -25.13
C GLY A 295 -26.00 -38.43 -24.53
N PRO A 296 -25.71 -39.72 -24.26
CA PRO A 296 -24.47 -40.14 -23.63
C PRO A 296 -23.27 -39.96 -24.57
N GLY A 297 -22.14 -39.53 -24.01
CA GLY A 297 -20.88 -39.36 -24.72
C GLY A 297 -19.67 -39.58 -23.81
N THR A 298 -18.49 -39.63 -24.42
CA THR A 298 -17.21 -39.79 -23.71
C THR A 298 -16.25 -38.68 -24.11
N VAL A 299 -15.61 -38.05 -23.14
CA VAL A 299 -14.58 -37.03 -23.39
C VAL A 299 -13.35 -37.73 -23.97
N ILE A 300 -12.88 -37.29 -25.14
CA ILE A 300 -11.74 -37.90 -25.85
C ILE A 300 -10.49 -37.03 -25.88
N SER A 301 -10.64 -35.73 -25.64
CA SER A 301 -9.52 -34.81 -25.49
C SER A 301 -9.93 -33.57 -24.70
N GLN A 302 -8.97 -32.98 -24.01
CA GLN A 302 -9.09 -31.73 -23.27
C GLN A 302 -7.90 -30.83 -23.62
N ASP A 303 -8.20 -29.55 -23.79
CA ASP A 303 -7.28 -28.42 -23.83
C ASP A 303 -7.65 -27.49 -22.64
N GLU A 304 -6.87 -26.44 -22.38
CA GLU A 304 -7.04 -25.58 -21.19
C GLU A 304 -8.50 -25.12 -20.95
N ASP A 305 -9.19 -24.66 -22.00
CA ASP A 305 -10.55 -24.11 -21.89
C ASP A 305 -11.62 -24.97 -22.58
N ARG A 306 -11.24 -26.10 -23.19
CA ARG A 306 -12.11 -26.81 -24.15
C ARG A 306 -11.99 -28.32 -24.09
N ILE A 307 -13.12 -28.99 -24.29
CA ILE A 307 -13.17 -30.45 -24.41
C ILE A 307 -13.81 -30.89 -25.72
N ILE A 308 -13.39 -32.06 -26.20
CA ILE A 308 -14.04 -32.77 -27.30
C ILE A 308 -14.72 -34.01 -26.75
N VAL A 309 -16.01 -34.13 -27.02
CA VAL A 309 -16.85 -35.25 -26.56
C VAL A 309 -17.33 -36.03 -27.77
N LYS A 310 -17.11 -37.35 -27.75
CA LYS A 310 -17.60 -38.29 -28.74
C LYS A 310 -18.99 -38.81 -28.36
N PHE A 311 -19.98 -38.46 -29.17
CA PHE A 311 -21.35 -38.99 -29.07
C PHE A 311 -21.62 -40.01 -30.19
N ALA A 312 -22.76 -40.70 -30.12
CA ALA A 312 -23.19 -41.66 -31.14
C ALA A 312 -23.30 -41.07 -32.56
N LYS A 313 -23.58 -39.76 -32.67
CA LYS A 313 -23.73 -39.05 -33.96
C LYS A 313 -22.50 -38.22 -34.36
N GLY A 314 -21.36 -38.43 -33.70
CA GLY A 314 -20.10 -37.72 -33.99
C GLY A 314 -19.56 -36.93 -32.81
N GLU A 315 -18.49 -36.18 -33.07
CA GLU A 315 -17.74 -35.41 -32.06
C GLU A 315 -18.24 -33.97 -31.97
N LYS A 316 -18.25 -33.40 -30.76
CA LYS A 316 -18.61 -32.01 -30.49
C LYS A 316 -17.62 -31.37 -29.51
N LYS A 317 -17.40 -30.07 -29.70
CA LYS A 317 -16.54 -29.25 -28.83
C LYS A 317 -17.39 -28.46 -27.85
N PHE A 318 -16.91 -28.32 -26.62
CA PHE A 318 -17.54 -27.53 -25.57
C PHE A 318 -16.48 -26.73 -24.81
N GLU A 319 -16.88 -25.57 -24.29
CA GLU A 319 -16.02 -24.71 -23.46
C GLU A 319 -16.24 -25.01 -21.98
N LEU A 320 -15.15 -25.23 -21.25
CA LEU A 320 -15.12 -25.34 -19.80
C LEU A 320 -14.88 -23.96 -19.17
N PRO A 321 -15.34 -23.73 -17.93
CA PRO A 321 -16.29 -24.57 -17.15
C PRO A 321 -17.75 -24.47 -17.63
N GLY A 322 -18.05 -23.50 -18.53
CA GLY A 322 -19.40 -23.09 -18.92
C GLY A 322 -20.33 -24.22 -19.36
N ALA A 323 -19.81 -25.23 -20.04
CA ALA A 323 -20.60 -26.36 -20.52
C ALA A 323 -21.23 -27.19 -19.40
N PHE A 324 -20.60 -27.27 -18.23
CA PHE A 324 -21.17 -27.92 -17.04
C PHE A 324 -22.05 -26.95 -16.24
N SER A 325 -21.59 -25.72 -16.01
CA SER A 325 -22.34 -24.75 -15.20
C SER A 325 -23.65 -24.30 -15.83
N ASP A 326 -23.70 -24.18 -17.16
CA ASP A 326 -24.93 -23.86 -17.90
C ASP A 326 -25.83 -25.10 -18.16
N GLY A 327 -25.44 -26.27 -17.63
CA GLY A 327 -26.23 -27.51 -17.69
C GLY A 327 -26.31 -28.16 -19.07
N TYR A 328 -25.37 -27.86 -19.98
CA TYR A 328 -25.30 -28.54 -21.27
C TYR A 328 -24.77 -29.97 -21.11
N LEU A 329 -23.75 -30.15 -20.28
CA LEU A 329 -23.13 -31.43 -19.93
C LEU A 329 -23.48 -31.78 -18.49
N ILE A 330 -23.79 -33.04 -18.27
CA ILE A 330 -24.18 -33.61 -16.97
C ILE A 330 -23.28 -34.83 -16.73
N CYS A 331 -22.69 -34.91 -15.53
CA CYS A 331 -21.98 -36.11 -15.07
C CYS A 331 -22.67 -36.68 -13.82
N GLU A 332 -22.34 -37.92 -13.46
CA GLU A 332 -22.95 -38.59 -12.30
C GLU A 332 -22.35 -38.13 -10.96
N ASP A 333 -21.18 -37.46 -11.01
CA ASP A 333 -20.48 -36.96 -9.82
C ASP A 333 -20.92 -35.52 -9.52
N GLN A 334 -21.72 -35.38 -8.46
CA GLN A 334 -22.30 -34.11 -8.06
C GLN A 334 -21.23 -33.14 -7.54
N ASP A 335 -20.16 -33.64 -6.89
CA ASP A 335 -19.10 -32.82 -6.32
C ASP A 335 -18.31 -32.11 -7.43
N ILE A 336 -18.14 -32.77 -8.57
CA ILE A 336 -17.46 -32.19 -9.73
C ILE A 336 -18.29 -31.10 -10.41
N ILE A 337 -19.62 -31.28 -10.49
CA ILE A 337 -20.51 -30.25 -11.03
C ILE A 337 -20.40 -28.99 -10.18
N GLU A 338 -20.37 -29.13 -8.86
CA GLU A 338 -20.19 -28.02 -7.92
C GLU A 338 -18.85 -27.30 -8.11
N ILE A 339 -17.76 -28.06 -8.33
CA ILE A 339 -16.44 -27.46 -8.62
C ILE A 339 -16.48 -26.64 -9.93
N PHE A 340 -17.02 -27.19 -11.02
CA PHE A 340 -17.12 -26.44 -12.27
C PHE A 340 -18.03 -25.21 -12.16
N SER A 341 -19.11 -25.29 -11.39
CA SER A 341 -19.97 -24.14 -11.09
C SER A 341 -19.22 -23.05 -10.32
N GLU A 342 -18.38 -23.41 -9.36
CA GLU A 342 -17.59 -22.45 -8.59
C GLU A 342 -16.46 -21.83 -9.43
N ILE A 343 -15.79 -22.62 -10.28
CA ILE A 343 -14.82 -22.11 -11.26
C ILE A 343 -15.49 -21.07 -12.18
N ASP A 344 -16.64 -21.38 -12.77
CA ASP A 344 -17.36 -20.48 -13.68
C ASP A 344 -17.78 -19.18 -13.00
N ARG A 345 -18.25 -19.28 -11.74
CA ARG A 345 -18.61 -18.12 -10.92
C ARG A 345 -17.40 -17.23 -10.66
N LEU A 346 -16.27 -17.81 -10.28
CA LEU A 346 -15.03 -17.07 -10.00
C LEU A 346 -14.48 -16.42 -11.27
N ASP A 347 -14.46 -17.11 -12.40
CA ASP A 347 -13.96 -16.58 -13.68
C ASP A 347 -14.82 -15.42 -14.20
N LYS A 348 -16.15 -15.54 -14.08
CA LYS A 348 -17.09 -14.44 -14.38
C LYS A 348 -16.87 -13.24 -13.44
N LYS A 349 -16.67 -13.49 -12.14
CA LYS A 349 -16.37 -12.45 -11.15
C LYS A 349 -15.05 -11.74 -11.48
N ILE A 350 -13.97 -12.47 -11.76
CA ILE A 350 -12.66 -11.94 -12.16
C ILE A 350 -12.78 -11.07 -13.41
N SER A 351 -13.51 -11.55 -14.44
CA SER A 351 -13.71 -10.82 -15.69
C SER A 351 -14.49 -9.51 -15.49
N SER A 352 -15.52 -9.54 -14.64
CA SER A 352 -16.29 -8.35 -14.26
C SER A 352 -15.43 -7.34 -13.49
N LEU A 353 -14.65 -7.79 -12.51
CA LEU A 353 -13.77 -6.94 -11.70
C LEU A 353 -12.68 -6.27 -12.56
N ARG A 354 -12.05 -7.02 -13.48
CA ARG A 354 -11.09 -6.47 -14.46
C ARG A 354 -11.72 -5.39 -15.34
N SER A 355 -12.97 -5.58 -15.76
CA SER A 355 -13.71 -4.59 -16.54
C SER A 355 -13.99 -3.32 -15.73
N SER A 356 -14.37 -3.47 -14.45
CA SER A 356 -14.56 -2.35 -13.53
C SER A 356 -13.26 -1.56 -13.30
N ILE A 357 -12.14 -2.25 -13.07
CA ILE A 357 -10.80 -1.65 -12.94
C ILE A 357 -10.49 -0.80 -14.17
N ASN A 358 -10.59 -1.38 -15.38
CA ASN A 358 -10.33 -0.66 -16.62
C ASN A 358 -11.19 0.61 -16.77
N ARG A 359 -12.47 0.54 -16.38
CA ARG A 359 -13.38 1.70 -16.39
C ARG A 359 -12.94 2.77 -15.39
N ILE A 360 -12.59 2.39 -14.17
CA ILE A 360 -12.16 3.31 -13.10
C ILE A 360 -10.83 3.97 -13.50
N THR A 361 -9.85 3.19 -13.95
CA THR A 361 -8.55 3.69 -14.42
C THR A 361 -8.70 4.61 -15.63
N SER A 362 -9.58 4.28 -16.59
CA SER A 362 -9.88 5.18 -17.72
C SER A 362 -10.58 6.46 -17.30
N THR A 363 -11.31 6.45 -16.18
CA THR A 363 -11.97 7.65 -15.66
C THR A 363 -10.97 8.52 -14.93
N LEU A 364 -10.10 7.91 -14.11
CA LEU A 364 -8.97 8.56 -13.44
C LEU A 364 -8.02 9.24 -14.42
N SER A 365 -7.73 8.63 -15.57
CA SER A 365 -6.83 9.22 -16.57
C SER A 365 -7.41 10.42 -17.32
N ARG A 366 -8.74 10.61 -17.28
CA ARG A 366 -9.46 11.73 -17.91
C ARG A 366 -9.73 12.88 -16.93
N LEU A 367 -9.61 12.63 -15.63
CA LEU A 367 -9.68 13.64 -14.57
C LEU A 367 -8.39 14.43 -14.49
#